data_AF-A0A5A7VBI3-F1
#
_entry.id   AF-A0A5A7VBI3-F1
#
_cell.length_a   1.000
_cell.length_b   1.000
_cell.length_c   1.000
_cell.angle_alpha   90.00
_cell.angle_beta   90.00
_cell.angle_gamma   90.00
#
_symmetry.space_group_name_H-M   'P 1'
#
loop_
_entity.id
_entity.type
_entity.pdbx_description
1 polymer ?
#
loop_
_entity_poly.entity_id
_entity_poly.type
_entity_poly.pdbx_seq_one_letter_code
_entity_poly.pdbx_strand_id
1 'polypeptide(L)'
;MNGLSPWLKSEVETLEPVGLAQIMKLALKIENREMVRKECGLSSAYDSKPSSKAQHMRNASMTTAYETAAIGNWPMRNITLREIAAGDNC
;
A
#
# COMPACT_ATOMS: atom_id res chain seq x y z
N MET A 1 2.60 -28.06 3.63
CA MET A 1 2.86 -26.62 3.85
C MET A 1 2.64 -26.16 5.30
N ASN A 2 2.69 -27.06 6.30
CA ASN A 2 2.13 -26.74 7.62
C ASN A 2 2.91 -25.70 8.42
N GLY A 3 4.21 -25.53 8.15
CA GLY A 3 5.07 -24.54 8.80
C GLY A 3 5.01 -23.11 8.24
N LEU A 4 4.27 -22.87 7.16
CA LEU A 4 4.08 -21.51 6.63
C LEU A 4 2.99 -20.77 7.42
N SER A 5 3.06 -19.44 7.47
CA SER A 5 1.97 -18.62 8.00
C SER A 5 0.72 -18.75 7.12
N PRO A 6 -0.50 -18.57 7.67
CA PRO A 6 -1.74 -18.70 6.89
C PRO A 6 -1.81 -17.79 5.65
N TRP A 7 -1.35 -16.54 5.76
CA TRP A 7 -1.34 -15.60 4.64
C TRP A 7 -0.37 -16.04 3.54
N LEU A 8 0.80 -16.57 3.91
CA LEU A 8 1.80 -17.04 2.97
C LEU A 8 1.35 -18.32 2.27
N LYS A 9 0.62 -19.20 2.96
CA LYS A 9 -0.01 -20.38 2.34
C LYS A 9 -0.98 -19.96 1.25
N SER A 10 -1.89 -19.02 1.56
CA SER A 10 -2.88 -18.52 0.60
C SER A 10 -2.21 -17.95 -0.64
N GLU A 11 -1.19 -17.09 -0.48
CA GLU A 11 -0.49 -16.50 -1.62
C GLU A 11 0.24 -17.56 -2.47
N VAL A 12 0.90 -18.54 -1.84
CA VAL A 12 1.59 -19.61 -2.56
C VAL A 12 0.61 -20.51 -3.31
N GLU A 13 -0.56 -20.83 -2.73
CA GLU A 13 -1.60 -21.65 -3.36
C GLU A 13 -2.18 -20.99 -4.62
N THR A 14 -2.33 -19.66 -4.65
CA THR A 14 -2.82 -18.93 -5.84
C THR A 14 -1.90 -19.04 -7.06
N LEU A 15 -0.65 -19.46 -6.86
CA LEU A 15 0.34 -19.64 -7.92
C LEU A 15 0.47 -21.11 -8.37
N GLU A 16 -0.39 -21.99 -7.85
CA GLU A 16 -0.52 -23.41 -8.23
C GLU A 16 0.83 -24.17 -8.36
N PRO A 17 1.70 -24.14 -7.35
CA PRO A 17 2.98 -24.85 -7.43
C PRO A 17 2.78 -26.37 -7.40
N VAL A 18 3.56 -27.06 -8.22
CA VAL A 18 3.44 -28.52 -8.42
C VAL A 18 4.32 -29.31 -7.44
N GLY A 19 5.37 -28.69 -6.88
CA GLY A 19 6.33 -29.39 -6.03
C GLY A 19 6.86 -28.57 -4.85
N LEU A 20 7.38 -29.28 -3.84
CA LEU A 20 7.88 -28.67 -2.61
C LEU A 20 8.98 -27.63 -2.86
N ALA A 21 9.90 -27.89 -3.79
CA ALA A 21 10.94 -26.94 -4.16
C ALA A 21 10.36 -25.63 -4.72
N GLN A 22 9.29 -25.72 -5.51
CA GLN A 22 8.58 -24.53 -6.02
C GLN A 22 7.85 -23.80 -4.89
N ILE A 23 7.18 -24.53 -4.00
CA ILE A 23 6.53 -23.97 -2.80
C ILE A 23 7.53 -23.18 -1.96
N MET A 24 8.69 -23.77 -1.63
CA MET A 24 9.72 -23.10 -0.83
C MET A 24 10.28 -21.85 -1.54
N LYS A 25 10.56 -21.96 -2.84
CA LYS A 25 11.05 -20.82 -3.62
C LYS A 25 10.03 -19.68 -3.68
N LEU A 26 8.75 -20.00 -3.86
CA LEU A 26 7.67 -19.02 -3.89
C LEU A 26 7.45 -18.38 -2.52
N ALA A 27 7.41 -19.18 -1.45
CA ALA A 27 7.27 -18.71 -0.08
C ALA A 27 8.37 -17.68 0.26
N LEU A 28 9.63 -18.02 -0.01
CA LEU A 28 10.77 -17.10 0.18
C LEU A 28 10.63 -15.82 -0.65
N LYS A 29 10.20 -15.93 -1.92
CA LYS A 29 10.03 -14.76 -2.79
C LYS A 29 8.95 -13.80 -2.28
N ILE A 30 7.83 -14.36 -1.82
CA ILE A 30 6.70 -13.59 -1.31
C ILE A 30 7.05 -12.92 0.02
N GLU A 31 7.73 -13.64 0.92
CA GLU A 31 8.21 -13.10 2.18
C GLU A 31 9.24 -11.98 1.99
N ASN A 32 10.23 -12.17 1.10
CA ASN A 32 11.18 -11.12 0.74
C ASN A 32 10.49 -9.87 0.17
N ARG A 33 9.48 -10.05 -0.69
CA ARG A 33 8.68 -8.92 -1.22
C ARG A 33 8.02 -8.15 -0.08
N GLU A 34 7.50 -8.84 0.92
CA GLU A 34 6.84 -8.23 2.06
C GLU A 34 7.84 -7.54 3.00
N MET A 35 9.04 -8.08 3.19
CA MET A 35 10.11 -7.40 3.92
C MET A 35 10.52 -6.10 3.24
N VAL A 36 10.81 -6.11 1.93
CA VAL A 36 11.18 -4.91 1.16
C VAL A 36 10.06 -3.86 1.24
N ARG A 37 8.80 -4.27 1.14
CA ARG A 37 7.64 -3.37 1.30
C ARG A 37 7.68 -2.66 2.65
N LYS A 38 7.91 -3.40 3.74
CA LYS A 38 8.01 -2.86 5.10
C LYS A 38 9.21 -1.93 5.27
N GLU A 39 10.36 -2.28 4.71
CA GLU A 39 11.57 -1.43 4.69
C GLU A 39 11.34 -0.10 3.96
N CYS A 40 10.56 -0.12 2.89
CA CYS A 40 10.13 1.10 2.17
C CYS A 40 9.02 1.89 2.89
N GLY A 41 8.58 1.48 4.08
CA GLY A 41 7.51 2.14 4.84
C GLY A 41 6.12 1.99 4.23
N LEU A 42 5.93 1.05 3.30
CA LEU A 42 4.63 0.77 2.71
C LEU A 42 3.82 -0.13 3.66
N SER A 43 2.51 0.12 3.75
CA SER A 43 1.62 -0.68 4.58
C SER A 43 1.55 -2.12 4.10
N SER A 44 1.68 -3.07 5.01
CA SER A 44 1.46 -4.48 4.73
C SER A 44 -0.01 -4.75 4.39
N ALA A 45 -0.26 -5.56 3.37
CA ALA A 45 -1.62 -6.05 3.07
C ALA A 45 -2.14 -7.07 4.09
N TYR A 46 -1.25 -7.60 4.95
CA TYR A 46 -1.54 -8.68 5.90
C TYR A 46 -1.36 -8.26 7.37
N ASP A 47 -0.92 -7.02 7.64
CA ASP A 47 -0.96 -6.46 9.00
C ASP A 47 -2.41 -6.07 9.33
N SER A 48 -3.18 -7.03 9.84
CA SER A 48 -4.49 -6.80 10.42
C SER A 48 -4.36 -6.07 11.76
N LYS A 49 -4.05 -4.77 11.74
CA LYS A 49 -4.41 -3.89 12.85
C LYS A 49 -5.79 -3.31 12.53
N PRO A 50 -6.82 -3.49 13.39
CA PRO A 50 -7.99 -2.65 13.29
C PRO A 50 -7.50 -1.21 13.48
N SER A 51 -7.71 -0.38 12.47
CA SER A 51 -7.41 1.05 12.52
C SER A 51 -8.15 1.69 13.69
N SER A 52 -7.51 1.70 14.86
CA SER A 52 -7.87 2.56 15.97
C SER A 52 -6.59 3.24 16.40
N LYS A 53 -6.67 4.58 16.48
CA LYS A 53 -5.61 5.55 16.81
C LYS A 53 -4.81 6.09 15.62
N ALA A 54 -5.51 6.82 14.75
CA ALA A 54 -5.00 8.12 14.30
C ALA A 54 -5.54 9.20 15.27
N GLN A 55 -5.02 9.23 16.49
CA GLN A 55 -5.18 10.39 17.38
C GLN A 55 -3.79 10.86 17.78
N HIS A 56 -3.20 11.69 16.92
CA HIS A 56 -2.32 12.76 17.38
C HIS A 56 -2.27 13.90 16.34
N MET A 57 -2.55 15.12 16.83
CA MET A 57 -2.47 16.44 16.16
C MET A 57 -3.56 16.72 15.10
N ARG A 58 -4.29 17.83 15.09
CA ARG A 58 -4.20 19.15 15.77
C ARG A 58 -5.58 19.82 15.66
N ASN A 59 -5.85 20.73 16.58
CA ASN A 59 -7.01 21.62 16.62
C ASN A 59 -7.28 22.33 15.28
N ALA A 60 -8.56 22.42 14.86
CA ALA A 60 -9.26 23.68 14.56
C ALA A 60 -10.52 23.45 13.67
N SER A 61 -11.61 24.04 14.14
CA SER A 61 -12.75 24.58 13.40
C SER A 61 -13.75 23.64 12.72
N MET A 62 -15.01 23.85 13.12
CA MET A 62 -16.23 23.35 12.47
C MET A 62 -16.33 23.84 11.03
N THR A 63 -16.71 22.98 10.09
CA THR A 63 -17.59 23.36 8.96
C THR A 63 -18.32 22.11 8.42
N THR A 64 -19.49 22.38 7.87
CA THR A 64 -20.68 21.57 7.62
C THR A 64 -20.56 20.38 6.66
N ALA A 65 -21.49 19.45 6.85
CA ALA A 65 -21.74 18.23 6.10
C ALA A 65 -21.80 18.39 4.57
N TYR A 66 -21.20 17.40 3.88
CA TYR A 66 -21.85 16.71 2.77
C TYR A 66 -21.30 15.28 2.68
N GLU A 67 -22.20 14.32 2.53
CA GLU A 67 -21.91 12.91 2.30
C GLU A 67 -21.14 12.72 1.00
N THR A 68 -20.07 11.92 0.99
CA THR A 68 -19.80 10.94 -0.08
C THR A 68 -18.87 9.85 0.48
N ALA A 69 -19.23 8.62 0.14
CA ALA A 69 -18.69 7.37 0.64
C ALA A 69 -17.17 7.20 0.54
N ALA A 70 -16.68 6.33 1.43
CA ALA A 70 -15.30 5.90 1.59
C ALA A 70 -14.61 5.45 0.28
N ILE A 71 -13.63 6.23 -0.17
CA ILE A 71 -12.49 5.76 -0.97
C ILE A 71 -11.26 6.47 -0.40
N GLY A 72 -10.20 5.71 -0.10
CA GLY A 72 -9.02 6.14 0.66
C GLY A 72 -8.59 7.59 0.41
N ASN A 73 -8.70 8.40 1.47
CA ASN A 73 -8.39 9.83 1.49
C ASN A 73 -6.88 10.06 1.36
N TRP A 74 -6.35 9.98 0.15
CA TRP A 74 -5.12 10.66 -0.23
C TRP A 74 -5.52 11.98 -0.89
N PRO A 75 -5.05 13.14 -0.40
CA PRO A 75 -5.39 14.41 -1.03
C PRO A 75 -4.86 14.38 -2.46
N MET A 76 -5.78 14.40 -3.43
CA MET A 76 -5.45 14.56 -4.84
C MET A 76 -4.69 15.88 -4.99
N ARG A 77 -3.42 15.83 -5.38
CA ARG A 77 -2.61 17.04 -5.58
C ARG A 77 -2.88 17.59 -6.97
N ASN A 78 -3.25 18.87 -7.05
CA ASN A 78 -3.31 19.58 -8.32
C ASN A 78 -1.90 19.97 -8.75
N ILE A 79 -1.64 19.90 -10.06
CA ILE A 79 -0.39 20.37 -10.64
C ILE A 79 -0.76 21.52 -11.57
N THR A 80 -0.17 22.69 -11.33
CA THR A 80 -0.31 23.84 -12.23
C THR A 80 0.84 23.83 -13.20
N LEU A 81 0.56 23.64 -14.50
CA LEU A 81 1.55 23.79 -15.55
C LEU A 81 1.73 25.29 -15.84
N ARG A 82 2.99 25.75 -15.84
CA ARG A 82 3.33 27.12 -16.24
C ARG A 82 3.90 27.04 -17.65
N GLU A 83 3.35 27.82 -18.57
CA GLU A 83 3.87 27.94 -19.93
C GLU A 83 5.30 28.51 -19.88
N ILE A 84 6.23 27.85 -20.57
CA ILE A 84 7.54 28.43 -20.85
C ILE A 84 7.34 29.24 -22.12
N ALA A 85 7.38 30.56 -22.00
CA ALA A 85 7.44 31.43 -23.17
C ALA A 85 8.64 30.98 -24.02
N ALA A 86 8.37 30.54 -25.25
CA ALA A 86 9.40 30.34 -26.25
C ALA A 86 10.19 31.66 -26.32
N GLY A 87 11.49 31.57 -26.02
CA GLY A 87 12.35 32.74 -25.95
C GLY A 87 12.21 33.61 -27.18
N ASP A 88 12.21 34.93 -26.95
CA ASP A 88 12.47 35.91 -27.98
C ASP A 88 13.80 35.54 -28.64
N ASN A 89 13.71 34.94 -29.83
CA ASN A 89 14.85 34.76 -30.71
C ASN A 89 15.06 36.11 -31.40
N CYS A 90 15.87 36.97 -30.79
CA CYS A 90 16.47 38.14 -31.44
C CYS A 90 17.73 37.74 -32.19
#